data_AF-A0A142XS59-F1
#
_entry.id   AF-A0A142XS59-F1
#
_cell.length_a   1.000
_cell.length_b   1.000
_cell.length_c   1.000
_cell.angle_alpha   90.00
_cell.angle_beta   90.00
_cell.angle_gamma   90.00
#
_symmetry.space_group_name_H-M   'P 1'
#
loop_
_entity.id
_entity.type
_entity.pdbx_description
1 polymer ?
#
loop_
_entity_poly.entity_id
_entity_poly.type
_entity_poly.pdbx_seq_one_letter_code
_entity_poly.pdbx_strand_id
1 'polypeptide(L)'
;MTAIGKLMAFLLLAVGLAMMTWALSAYAQRPAWFDPIPEGGVDKNARTATFAQLKAEIDALNRSAEVATSVWGTSLKELEASESLRAGRLKGYADRYQWARKGNPRDLIDPANPRSGKGFYAPTIDPALKLYDLSADATGKPKGAPLLGSDELPLPGIDMLTDSVSNDLKEMLELTAQITEQRRKFDELSADVVATEDRLVAVNTIRDSVQAELFFLSTFTSNEYETRETVARRKQQLQKRLRALGGARF
;
A
#
# COMPACT_ATOMS: atom_id res chain seq x y z
N MET A 1 -94.42 -48.86 55.04
CA MET A 1 -94.04 -48.24 53.74
C MET A 1 -95.22 -48.33 52.79
N THR A 2 -95.79 -47.20 52.39
CA THR A 2 -96.93 -47.13 51.46
C THR A 2 -96.51 -47.61 50.07
N ALA A 3 -97.45 -48.16 49.30
CA ALA A 3 -97.18 -48.67 47.94
C ALA A 3 -96.53 -47.61 47.03
N ILE A 4 -96.91 -46.34 47.22
CA ILE A 4 -96.34 -45.17 46.52
C ILE A 4 -94.84 -45.01 46.83
N GLY A 5 -94.43 -45.17 48.10
CA GLY A 5 -93.01 -45.07 48.48
C GLY A 5 -92.15 -46.19 47.90
N LYS A 6 -92.69 -47.42 47.80
CA LYS A 6 -92.01 -48.54 47.14
C LYS A 6 -91.88 -48.31 45.63
N LEU A 7 -92.92 -47.77 45.00
CA LEU A 7 -92.91 -47.45 43.57
C LEU A 7 -91.92 -46.33 43.23
N MET A 8 -91.84 -45.29 44.07
CA MET A 8 -90.83 -44.23 43.94
C MET A 8 -89.40 -44.76 44.12
N ALA A 9 -89.16 -45.59 45.13
CA ALA A 9 -87.85 -46.22 45.33
C ALA A 9 -87.45 -47.11 44.13
N PHE A 10 -88.41 -47.83 43.56
CA PHE A 10 -88.18 -48.66 42.37
C PHE A 10 -87.90 -47.81 41.12
N LEU A 11 -88.62 -46.70 40.93
CA LEU A 11 -88.37 -45.74 39.85
C LEU A 11 -86.98 -45.10 39.97
N LEU A 12 -86.59 -44.65 41.16
CA LEU A 12 -85.26 -44.11 41.40
C LEU A 12 -84.15 -45.14 41.11
N LEU A 13 -84.37 -46.40 41.49
CA LEU A 13 -83.42 -47.47 41.25
C LEU A 13 -83.34 -47.83 39.76
N ALA A 14 -84.47 -47.85 39.06
CA ALA A 14 -84.52 -48.06 37.61
C ALA A 14 -83.85 -46.92 36.84
N VAL A 15 -84.10 -45.67 37.22
CA VAL A 15 -83.46 -44.48 36.63
C VAL A 15 -81.96 -44.48 36.93
N GLY A 16 -81.55 -44.83 38.15
CA GLY A 16 -80.14 -44.94 38.52
C GLY A 16 -79.41 -46.02 37.71
N LEU A 17 -80.00 -47.19 37.55
CA LEU A 17 -79.48 -48.27 36.71
C LEU A 17 -79.40 -47.86 35.24
N ALA A 18 -80.42 -47.17 34.71
CA ALA A 18 -80.44 -46.68 33.34
C ALA A 18 -79.36 -45.61 33.08
N MET A 19 -79.15 -44.71 34.03
CA MET A 19 -78.07 -43.72 33.97
C MET A 19 -76.69 -44.40 34.02
N MET A 20 -76.51 -45.42 34.85
CA MET A 20 -75.25 -46.17 34.94
C MET A 20 -74.96 -46.95 33.66
N THR A 21 -75.95 -47.65 33.10
CA THR A 21 -75.76 -48.38 31.83
C THR A 21 -75.54 -47.44 30.66
N TRP A 22 -76.20 -46.28 30.64
CA TRP A 22 -75.94 -45.25 29.65
C TRP A 22 -74.53 -44.68 29.77
N ALA A 23 -74.06 -44.36 30.98
CA ALA A 23 -72.70 -43.88 31.21
C ALA A 23 -71.64 -44.92 30.81
N LEU A 24 -71.86 -46.20 31.13
CA LEU A 24 -70.99 -47.30 30.71
C LEU A 24 -70.99 -47.47 29.19
N SER A 25 -72.16 -47.39 28.55
CA SER A 25 -72.30 -47.51 27.09
C SER A 25 -71.64 -46.34 26.38
N ALA A 26 -71.81 -45.12 26.87
CA ALA A 26 -71.16 -43.93 26.33
C ALA A 26 -69.64 -43.99 26.48
N TYR A 27 -69.13 -44.55 27.58
CA TYR A 27 -67.70 -44.79 27.78
C TYR A 27 -67.16 -45.90 26.87
N ALA A 28 -67.88 -47.02 26.75
CA ALA A 28 -67.47 -48.17 25.95
C ALA A 28 -67.56 -47.92 24.42
N GLN A 29 -68.46 -47.04 24.00
CA GLN A 29 -68.63 -46.65 22.59
C GLN A 29 -67.98 -45.30 22.26
N ARG A 30 -67.12 -44.78 23.15
CA ARG A 30 -66.44 -43.51 22.87
C ARG A 30 -65.61 -43.64 21.59
N PRO A 31 -65.56 -42.60 20.74
CA PRO A 31 -64.70 -42.62 19.56
C PRO A 31 -63.24 -42.86 19.95
N ALA A 32 -62.56 -43.72 19.19
CA ALA A 32 -61.17 -44.12 19.45
C ALA A 32 -60.17 -42.94 19.52
N TRP A 33 -60.52 -41.76 18.98
CA TRP A 33 -59.70 -40.54 19.09
C TRP A 33 -59.51 -40.03 20.54
N PHE A 34 -60.41 -40.38 21.46
CA PHE A 34 -60.35 -39.99 22.88
C PHE A 34 -59.60 -40.97 23.78
N ASP A 35 -59.07 -42.07 23.21
CA ASP A 35 -58.31 -43.03 24.00
C ASP A 35 -56.95 -42.45 24.45
N PRO A 36 -56.49 -42.79 25.68
CA PRO A 36 -55.16 -42.42 26.15
C PRO A 36 -54.08 -43.05 25.27
N ILE A 37 -52.86 -42.52 25.34
CA ILE A 37 -51.72 -43.05 24.58
C ILE A 37 -51.53 -44.53 24.98
N PRO A 38 -51.59 -45.49 24.03
CA PRO A 38 -51.38 -46.89 24.37
C PRO A 38 -49.95 -47.10 24.89
N GLU A 39 -49.81 -47.88 25.96
CA GLU A 39 -48.49 -48.30 26.48
C GLU A 39 -47.86 -49.31 25.51
N GLY A 40 -47.14 -48.80 24.52
CA GLY A 40 -46.50 -49.60 23.48
C GLY A 40 -46.42 -48.85 22.16
N GLY A 41 -45.38 -49.14 21.38
CA GLY A 41 -45.12 -48.48 20.09
C GLY A 41 -46.37 -48.46 19.20
N VAL A 42 -46.71 -47.28 18.71
CA VAL A 42 -47.88 -47.05 17.85
C VAL A 42 -47.74 -47.88 16.58
N ASP A 43 -48.74 -48.73 16.33
CA ASP A 43 -48.75 -49.60 15.17
C ASP A 43 -48.79 -48.75 13.88
N LYS A 44 -47.85 -48.99 12.94
CA LYS A 44 -47.68 -48.18 11.71
C LYS A 44 -48.93 -48.14 10.80
N ASN A 45 -49.94 -48.97 11.09
CA ASN A 45 -51.17 -49.13 10.32
C ASN A 45 -52.44 -48.60 11.03
N ALA A 46 -52.32 -47.93 12.19
CA ALA A 46 -53.46 -47.33 12.87
C ALA A 46 -54.02 -46.15 12.04
N ARG A 47 -55.23 -46.32 11.49
CA ARG A 47 -55.86 -45.38 10.54
C ARG A 47 -56.31 -44.04 11.15
N THR A 48 -56.12 -43.84 12.45
CA THR A 48 -56.55 -42.63 13.16
C THR A 48 -55.62 -42.34 14.33
N ALA A 49 -54.79 -41.30 14.22
CA ALA A 49 -54.03 -40.78 15.34
C ALA A 49 -54.99 -40.29 16.45
N THR A 50 -54.69 -40.60 17.71
CA THR A 50 -55.51 -40.10 18.84
C THR A 50 -55.19 -38.64 19.12
N PHE A 51 -56.10 -37.91 19.78
CA PHE A 51 -55.84 -36.51 20.16
C PHE A 51 -54.59 -36.37 21.04
N ALA A 52 -54.33 -37.36 21.89
CA ALA A 52 -53.14 -37.36 22.74
C ALA A 52 -51.84 -37.54 21.92
N GLN A 53 -51.84 -38.36 20.87
CA GLN A 53 -50.71 -38.51 19.95
C GLN A 53 -50.48 -37.24 19.13
N LEU A 54 -51.54 -36.67 18.55
CA LEU A 54 -51.43 -35.41 17.80
C LEU A 54 -50.94 -34.27 18.70
N LYS A 55 -51.39 -34.20 19.95
CA LYS A 55 -50.88 -33.23 20.92
C LYS A 55 -49.38 -33.44 21.20
N ALA A 56 -48.96 -34.67 21.42
CA ALA A 56 -47.54 -34.99 21.65
C ALA A 56 -46.66 -34.67 20.42
N GLU A 57 -47.16 -34.94 19.21
CA GLU A 57 -46.48 -34.55 17.97
C GLU A 57 -46.42 -33.03 17.80
N ILE A 58 -47.51 -32.31 18.07
CA ILE A 58 -47.54 -30.83 18.04
C ILE A 58 -46.54 -30.27 19.06
N ASP A 59 -46.51 -30.80 20.28
CA ASP A 59 -45.55 -30.38 21.31
C ASP A 59 -44.10 -30.67 20.90
N ALA A 60 -43.84 -31.82 20.27
CA ALA A 60 -42.53 -32.18 19.73
C ALA A 60 -42.11 -31.26 18.57
N LEU A 61 -43.03 -30.98 17.64
CA LEU A 61 -42.81 -30.07 16.51
C LEU A 61 -42.56 -28.64 17.00
N ASN A 62 -43.35 -28.16 17.97
CA ASN A 62 -43.15 -26.84 18.57
C ASN A 62 -41.77 -26.72 19.21
N ARG A 63 -41.32 -27.70 19.98
CA ARG A 63 -39.95 -27.72 20.53
C ARG A 63 -38.89 -27.70 19.43
N SER A 64 -39.09 -28.47 18.36
CA SER A 64 -38.15 -28.48 17.23
C SER A 64 -38.12 -27.14 16.49
N ALA A 65 -39.28 -26.49 16.34
CA ALA A 65 -39.41 -25.17 15.71
C ALA A 65 -38.77 -24.07 16.57
N GLU A 66 -38.94 -24.13 17.90
CA GLU A 66 -38.26 -23.23 18.84
C GLU A 66 -36.74 -23.35 18.72
N VAL A 67 -36.21 -24.59 18.72
CA VAL A 67 -34.77 -24.85 18.54
C VAL A 67 -34.29 -24.31 17.19
N ALA A 68 -34.98 -24.65 16.09
CA ALA A 68 -34.62 -24.18 14.76
C ALA A 68 -34.64 -22.65 14.65
N THR A 69 -35.64 -21.99 15.24
CA THR A 69 -35.76 -20.53 15.26
C THR A 69 -34.62 -19.89 16.05
N SER A 70 -34.25 -20.48 17.20
CA SER A 70 -33.13 -20.00 18.00
C SER A 70 -31.79 -20.12 17.25
N VAL A 71 -31.55 -21.25 16.59
CA VAL A 71 -30.34 -21.51 15.79
C VAL A 71 -30.29 -20.56 14.59
N TRP A 72 -31.41 -20.36 13.92
CA TRP A 72 -31.52 -19.40 12.82
C TRP A 72 -31.18 -17.98 13.29
N GLY A 73 -31.76 -17.54 14.41
CA GLY A 73 -31.48 -16.23 15.00
C GLY A 73 -30.01 -16.04 15.40
N THR A 74 -29.34 -17.08 15.92
CA THR A 74 -27.90 -17.03 16.20
C THR A 74 -27.07 -16.95 14.92
N SER A 75 -27.39 -17.76 13.92
CA SER A 75 -26.65 -17.78 12.65
C SER A 75 -26.80 -16.47 11.87
N LEU A 76 -27.98 -15.85 11.92
CA LEU A 76 -28.22 -14.56 11.28
C LEU A 76 -27.36 -13.47 11.92
N LYS A 77 -27.29 -13.41 13.25
CA LYS A 77 -26.44 -12.44 13.96
C LYS A 77 -24.96 -12.63 13.65
N GLU A 78 -24.50 -13.88 13.57
CA GLU A 78 -23.12 -14.18 13.16
C GLU A 78 -22.84 -13.73 11.72
N LEU A 79 -23.79 -13.95 10.81
CA LEU A 79 -23.67 -13.50 9.42
C LEU A 79 -23.63 -11.97 9.33
N GLU A 80 -24.52 -11.26 10.03
CA GLU A 80 -24.55 -9.80 10.09
C GLU A 80 -23.23 -9.23 10.68
N ALA A 81 -22.71 -9.84 11.74
CA ALA A 81 -21.41 -9.47 12.31
C ALA A 81 -20.28 -9.68 11.28
N SER A 82 -20.29 -10.79 10.54
CA SER A 82 -19.28 -11.06 9.51
C SER A 82 -19.36 -10.09 8.33
N GLU A 83 -20.56 -9.72 7.89
CA GLU A 83 -20.76 -8.82 6.75
C GLU A 83 -20.42 -7.37 7.15
N SER A 84 -20.75 -6.94 8.37
CA SER A 84 -20.33 -5.64 8.88
C SER A 84 -18.80 -5.53 9.00
N LEU A 85 -18.14 -6.59 9.46
CA LEU A 85 -16.68 -6.69 9.49
C LEU A 85 -16.09 -6.61 8.08
N ARG A 86 -16.65 -7.35 7.11
CA ARG A 86 -16.24 -7.30 5.70
C ARG A 86 -16.38 -5.89 5.12
N ALA A 87 -17.53 -5.26 5.29
CA ALA A 87 -17.80 -3.92 4.78
C ALA A 87 -16.85 -2.87 5.38
N GLY A 88 -16.61 -2.94 6.69
CA GLY A 88 -15.65 -2.08 7.38
C GLY A 88 -14.22 -2.26 6.85
N ARG A 89 -13.79 -3.51 6.63
CA ARG A 89 -12.46 -3.79 6.06
C ARG A 89 -12.32 -3.30 4.63
N LEU A 90 -13.35 -3.46 3.79
CA LEU A 90 -13.32 -3.01 2.40
C LEU A 90 -13.10 -1.49 2.31
N LYS A 91 -13.76 -0.72 3.18
CA LYS A 91 -13.51 0.72 3.32
C LYS A 91 -12.08 1.01 3.77
N GLY A 92 -11.58 0.32 4.81
CA GLY A 92 -10.21 0.50 5.28
C GLY A 92 -9.13 0.20 4.23
N TYR A 93 -9.35 -0.81 3.37
CA TYR A 93 -8.47 -1.08 2.23
C TYR A 93 -8.52 0.03 1.18
N ALA A 94 -9.70 0.54 0.86
CA ALA A 94 -9.84 1.65 -0.08
C ALA A 94 -9.12 2.91 0.42
N ASP A 95 -9.25 3.25 1.71
CA ASP A 95 -8.56 4.39 2.32
C ASP A 95 -7.03 4.20 2.30
N ARG A 96 -6.53 3.02 2.70
CA ARG A 96 -5.09 2.71 2.63
C ARG A 96 -4.55 2.75 1.19
N TYR A 97 -5.33 2.30 0.21
CA TYR A 97 -4.95 2.39 -1.20
C TYR A 97 -4.84 3.84 -1.67
N GLN A 98 -5.77 4.71 -1.26
CA GLN A 98 -5.68 6.14 -1.57
C GLN A 98 -4.46 6.79 -0.93
N TRP A 99 -4.16 6.46 0.33
CA TRP A 99 -2.97 6.96 1.02
C TRP A 99 -1.68 6.49 0.35
N ALA A 100 -1.61 5.23 -0.05
CA ALA A 100 -0.46 4.71 -0.79
C ALA A 100 -0.24 5.44 -2.12
N ARG A 101 -1.29 5.94 -2.77
CA ARG A 101 -1.16 6.72 -4.02
C ARG A 101 -0.78 8.18 -3.79
N LYS A 102 -1.51 8.88 -2.92
CA LYS A 102 -1.45 10.34 -2.79
C LYS A 102 -0.75 10.84 -1.52
N GLY A 103 -0.39 9.95 -0.60
CA GLY A 103 -0.01 10.30 0.77
C GLY A 103 -1.23 10.39 1.69
N ASN A 104 -1.01 10.21 2.99
CA ASN A 104 -2.04 10.46 3.99
C ASN A 104 -2.18 11.96 4.27
N PRO A 105 -3.35 12.59 4.03
CA PRO A 105 -3.55 14.03 4.23
C PRO A 105 -3.49 14.46 5.71
N ARG A 106 -3.57 13.52 6.65
CA ARG A 106 -3.51 13.80 8.10
C ARG A 106 -2.10 13.75 8.67
N ASP A 107 -1.13 13.22 7.93
CA ASP A 107 0.25 13.36 8.36
C ASP A 107 0.71 14.79 8.10
N LEU A 108 1.41 15.36 9.08
CA LEU A 108 2.00 16.69 8.93
C LEU A 108 2.96 16.62 7.74
N ILE A 109 2.58 17.31 6.67
CA ILE A 109 3.50 17.69 5.61
C ILE A 109 4.36 18.80 6.22
N ASP A 110 5.63 18.51 6.43
CA ASP A 110 6.63 19.52 6.74
C ASP A 110 6.55 20.64 5.69
N PRO A 111 6.23 21.89 6.08
CA PRO A 111 6.14 23.00 5.14
C PRO A 111 7.47 23.29 4.42
N ALA A 112 8.61 22.85 4.97
CA ALA A 112 9.91 22.93 4.31
C ALA A 112 10.13 21.82 3.28
N ASN A 113 9.41 20.69 3.40
CA ASN A 113 9.49 19.57 2.47
C ASN A 113 8.08 19.06 2.11
N PRO A 114 7.48 19.57 1.02
CA PRO A 114 6.17 19.12 0.56
C PRO A 114 6.11 17.62 0.19
N ARG A 115 7.26 16.93 0.11
CA ARG A 115 7.37 15.48 -0.13
C ARG A 115 7.32 14.63 1.16
N SER A 116 7.15 15.24 2.34
CA SER A 116 7.13 14.55 3.65
C SER A 116 5.81 13.81 3.96
N GLY A 117 4.82 13.86 3.07
CA GLY A 117 3.56 13.15 3.22
C GLY A 117 3.77 11.64 3.21
N LYS A 118 3.52 10.96 4.33
CA LYS A 118 3.74 9.51 4.45
C LYS A 118 2.64 8.76 3.68
N GLY A 119 3.03 8.02 2.64
CA GLY A 119 2.08 7.22 1.85
C GLY A 119 1.99 5.77 2.30
N PHE A 120 3.12 5.22 2.73
CA PHE A 120 3.28 3.81 3.00
C PHE A 120 3.49 3.51 4.48
N TYR A 121 2.81 2.49 4.99
CA TYR A 121 2.88 2.07 6.38
C TYR A 121 3.04 0.55 6.45
N ALA A 122 3.85 0.09 7.40
CA ALA A 122 4.00 -1.32 7.68
C ALA A 122 2.65 -1.91 8.14
N PRO A 123 2.27 -3.10 7.67
CA PRO A 123 1.04 -3.74 8.09
C PRO A 123 1.15 -4.24 9.53
N THR A 124 0.24 -3.80 10.39
CA THR A 124 0.07 -4.35 11.74
C THR A 124 -0.99 -5.45 11.72
N ILE A 125 -0.79 -6.53 12.48
CA ILE A 125 -1.77 -7.62 12.60
C ILE A 125 -2.58 -7.40 13.88
N ASP A 126 -3.90 -7.44 13.76
CA ASP A 126 -4.82 -7.43 14.90
C ASP A 126 -4.71 -8.77 15.65
N PRO A 127 -4.34 -8.79 16.94
CA PRO A 127 -4.19 -10.02 17.71
C PRO A 127 -5.51 -10.80 17.90
N ALA A 128 -6.66 -10.13 17.86
CA ALA A 128 -7.96 -10.78 18.04
C ALA A 128 -8.43 -11.47 16.76
N LEU A 129 -8.37 -10.75 15.64
CA LEU A 129 -8.85 -11.25 14.34
C LEU A 129 -7.78 -12.03 13.56
N LYS A 130 -6.49 -11.91 13.92
CA LYS A 130 -5.33 -12.42 13.16
C LYS A 130 -5.29 -11.92 11.70
N LEU A 131 -5.95 -10.80 11.44
CA LEU A 131 -5.99 -10.14 10.14
C LEU A 131 -5.24 -8.82 10.22
N TYR A 132 -4.89 -8.25 9.07
CA TYR A 132 -4.32 -6.90 9.06
C TYR A 132 -5.26 -5.89 9.69
N ASP A 133 -4.72 -5.09 10.59
CA ASP A 133 -5.40 -4.00 11.27
C ASP A 133 -5.44 -2.79 10.33
N LEU A 134 -6.64 -2.52 9.82
CA LEU A 134 -6.93 -1.42 8.90
C LEU A 134 -7.48 -0.20 9.65
N SER A 135 -7.59 -0.27 10.97
CA SER A 135 -8.05 0.84 11.78
C SER A 135 -7.02 1.97 11.82
N ALA A 136 -7.54 3.17 12.06
CA ALA A 136 -6.73 4.33 12.38
C ALA A 136 -6.67 4.50 13.90
N ASP A 137 -5.54 4.99 14.40
CA ASP A 137 -5.36 5.40 15.78
C ASP A 137 -6.22 6.64 16.12
N ALA A 138 -6.28 7.01 17.40
CA ALA A 138 -7.07 8.14 17.90
C ALA A 138 -6.73 9.49 17.23
N THR A 139 -5.54 9.61 16.65
CA THR A 139 -5.07 10.77 15.88
C THR A 139 -5.44 10.69 14.39
N GLY A 140 -6.16 9.66 13.98
CA GLY A 140 -6.57 9.41 12.60
C GLY A 140 -5.45 8.89 11.70
N LYS A 141 -4.33 8.45 12.28
CA LYS A 141 -3.20 7.85 11.55
C LYS A 141 -3.37 6.33 11.43
N PRO A 142 -3.02 5.72 10.29
CA PRO A 142 -3.03 4.27 10.18
C PRO A 142 -2.07 3.65 11.19
N LYS A 143 -2.48 2.51 11.76
CA LYS A 143 -1.59 1.70 12.57
C LYS A 143 -0.44 1.13 11.73
N GLY A 144 0.75 1.21 12.31
CA GLY A 144 2.00 0.74 11.72
C GLY A 144 3.04 1.85 11.58
N ALA A 145 4.32 1.49 11.67
CA ALA A 145 5.40 2.43 11.40
C ALA A 145 5.37 2.84 9.92
N PRO A 146 5.68 4.10 9.58
CA PRO A 146 5.84 4.50 8.19
C PRO A 146 7.02 3.73 7.57
N LEU A 147 6.88 3.33 6.32
CA LEU A 147 7.99 2.74 5.57
C LEU A 147 8.96 3.85 5.18
N LEU A 148 10.24 3.62 5.45
CA LEU A 148 11.31 4.58 5.20
C LEU A 148 12.01 4.28 3.87
N GLY A 149 12.43 5.33 3.18
CA GLY A 149 13.27 5.26 1.99
C GLY A 149 14.74 5.07 2.34
N SER A 150 15.60 5.08 1.32
CA SER A 150 17.05 5.02 1.48
C SER A 150 17.65 6.25 2.17
N ASP A 151 16.89 7.34 2.22
CA ASP A 151 17.19 8.62 2.85
C ASP A 151 16.74 8.69 4.32
N GLU A 152 16.27 7.57 4.89
CA GLU A 152 15.65 7.48 6.22
C GLU A 152 14.38 8.34 6.39
N LEU A 153 13.90 8.97 5.31
CA LEU A 153 12.65 9.72 5.32
C LEU A 153 11.47 8.81 4.97
N PRO A 154 10.25 9.13 5.42
CA PRO A 154 9.06 8.38 5.05
C PRO A 154 8.85 8.38 3.53
N LEU A 155 8.55 7.21 2.96
CA LEU A 155 8.25 7.11 1.54
C LEU A 155 6.96 7.89 1.21
N PRO A 156 7.01 8.79 0.21
CA PRO A 156 5.83 9.49 -0.27
C PRO A 156 4.90 8.52 -1.01
N GLY A 157 3.67 8.95 -1.28
CA GLY A 157 2.75 8.17 -2.11
C GLY A 157 3.29 7.92 -3.52
N ILE A 158 2.82 6.86 -4.18
CA ILE A 158 3.26 6.42 -5.52
C ILE A 158 3.26 7.57 -6.52
N ASP A 159 2.21 8.37 -6.57
CA ASP A 159 2.06 9.42 -7.57
C ASP A 159 3.18 10.49 -7.38
N MET A 160 3.47 10.85 -6.12
CA MET A 160 4.57 11.77 -5.78
C MET A 160 5.95 11.16 -6.02
N LEU A 161 6.10 9.85 -5.78
CA LEU A 161 7.34 9.13 -6.03
C LEU A 161 7.65 9.15 -7.54
N THR A 162 6.66 8.86 -8.39
CA THR A 162 6.84 8.92 -9.85
C THR A 162 7.21 10.33 -10.33
N ASP A 163 6.58 11.36 -9.77
CA ASP A 163 6.91 12.75 -10.10
C ASP A 163 8.34 13.09 -9.67
N SER A 164 8.76 12.68 -8.47
CA SER A 164 10.13 12.89 -7.99
C SER A 164 11.17 12.22 -8.88
N VAL A 165 10.99 10.95 -9.21
CA VAL A 165 11.89 10.21 -10.10
C VAL A 165 11.99 10.87 -11.47
N SER A 166 10.87 11.35 -12.01
CA SER A 166 10.86 12.03 -13.30
C SER A 166 11.63 13.36 -13.29
N ASN A 167 11.58 14.10 -12.17
CA ASN A 167 12.29 15.36 -12.00
C ASN A 167 13.79 15.12 -11.76
N ASP A 168 14.13 14.16 -10.90
CA ASP A 168 15.52 13.78 -10.63
C ASP A 168 16.21 13.29 -11.92
N LEU A 169 15.49 12.55 -12.78
CA LEU A 169 16.00 12.15 -14.10
C LEU A 169 16.27 13.35 -15.02
N LYS A 170 15.41 14.38 -15.02
CA LYS A 170 15.64 15.60 -15.79
C LYS A 170 16.86 16.35 -15.28
N GLU A 171 16.97 16.51 -13.97
CA GLU A 171 18.14 17.16 -13.34
C GLU A 171 19.42 16.40 -13.66
N MET A 172 19.42 15.06 -13.59
CA MET A 172 20.56 14.25 -13.99
C MET A 172 20.96 14.46 -15.45
N LEU A 173 19.99 14.57 -16.37
CA LEU A 173 20.27 14.85 -17.77
C LEU A 173 20.89 16.25 -17.95
N GLU A 174 20.37 17.26 -17.27
CA GLU A 174 20.90 18.62 -17.29
C GLU A 174 22.32 18.69 -16.73
N LEU A 175 22.57 18.08 -15.57
CA LEU A 175 23.90 17.99 -14.96
C LEU A 175 24.87 17.23 -15.85
N THR A 176 24.43 16.15 -16.50
CA THR A 176 25.28 15.40 -17.44
C THR A 176 25.66 16.27 -18.64
N ALA A 177 24.72 17.05 -19.18
CA ALA A 177 25.01 18.00 -20.26
C ALA A 177 26.02 19.08 -19.82
N GLN A 178 25.85 19.65 -18.63
CA GLN A 178 26.81 20.62 -18.07
C GLN A 178 28.20 19.99 -17.88
N ILE A 179 28.28 18.77 -17.35
CA ILE A 179 29.55 18.04 -17.19
C ILE A 179 30.22 17.82 -18.55
N THR A 180 29.47 17.45 -19.59
CA THR A 180 30.05 17.29 -20.94
C THR A 180 30.56 18.60 -21.53
N GLU A 181 29.86 19.72 -21.31
CA GLU A 181 30.34 21.03 -21.75
C GLU A 181 31.61 21.46 -21.01
N GLN A 182 31.67 21.24 -19.69
CA GLN A 182 32.85 21.55 -18.89
C GLN A 182 34.05 20.69 -19.28
N ARG A 183 33.84 19.41 -19.62
CA ARG A 183 34.90 18.56 -20.19
C ARG A 183 35.41 19.11 -21.51
N ARG A 184 34.53 19.58 -22.40
CA ARG A 184 34.96 20.20 -23.67
C ARG A 184 35.82 21.45 -23.45
N LYS A 185 35.42 22.32 -22.51
CA LYS A 185 36.21 23.51 -22.13
C LYS A 185 37.57 23.12 -21.54
N PHE A 186 37.62 22.07 -20.73
CA PHE A 186 38.87 21.55 -20.20
C PHE A 186 39.80 21.03 -21.30
N ASP A 187 39.27 20.32 -22.30
CA ASP A 187 40.04 19.83 -23.44
C ASP A 187 40.57 20.98 -24.31
N GLU A 188 39.73 22.00 -24.58
CA GLU A 188 40.12 23.23 -25.29
C GLU A 188 41.24 23.96 -24.55
N LEU A 189 41.09 24.18 -23.24
CA LEU A 189 42.10 24.85 -22.41
C LEU A 189 43.40 24.05 -22.32
N SER A 190 43.30 22.71 -22.24
CA SER A 190 44.48 21.83 -22.22
C SER A 190 45.26 21.93 -23.53
N ALA A 191 44.57 22.01 -24.68
CA ALA A 191 45.21 22.23 -25.97
C ALA A 191 45.89 23.60 -26.05
N ASP A 192 45.27 24.65 -25.52
CA ASP A 192 45.86 25.99 -25.44
C ASP A 192 47.12 26.02 -24.56
N VAL A 193 47.09 25.35 -23.40
CA VAL A 193 48.26 25.24 -22.51
C VAL A 193 49.42 24.58 -23.24
N VAL A 194 49.19 23.43 -23.89
CA VAL A 194 50.22 22.75 -24.68
C VAL A 194 50.78 23.66 -25.78
N ALA A 195 49.90 24.37 -26.50
CA ALA A 195 50.34 25.31 -27.53
C ALA A 195 51.16 26.48 -26.96
N THR A 196 50.86 26.96 -25.75
CA THR A 196 51.67 27.97 -25.07
C THR A 196 53.00 27.45 -24.56
N GLU A 197 53.05 26.21 -24.05
CA GLU A 197 54.29 25.54 -23.66
C GLU A 197 55.23 25.39 -24.85
N ASP A 198 54.73 24.92 -26.00
CA ASP A 198 55.50 24.83 -27.24
C ASP A 198 56.08 26.18 -27.67
N ARG A 199 55.29 27.26 -27.55
CA ARG A 199 55.77 28.63 -27.82
C ARG A 199 56.85 29.06 -26.84
N LEU A 200 56.72 28.75 -25.55
CA LEU A 200 57.73 29.09 -24.55
C LEU A 200 59.04 28.35 -24.80
N VAL A 201 58.98 27.07 -25.17
CA VAL A 201 60.16 26.29 -25.58
C VAL A 201 60.82 26.94 -26.79
N ALA A 202 60.05 27.31 -27.83
CA ALA A 202 60.59 28.01 -28.99
C ALA A 202 61.26 29.34 -28.62
N VAL A 203 60.65 30.16 -27.75
CA VAL A 203 61.24 31.43 -27.28
C VAL A 203 62.54 31.19 -26.50
N ASN A 204 62.59 30.18 -25.64
CA ASN A 204 63.82 29.83 -24.92
C ASN A 204 64.95 29.43 -25.88
N THR A 205 64.67 28.58 -26.87
CA THR A 205 65.69 28.21 -27.88
C THR A 205 66.20 29.43 -28.66
N ILE A 206 65.32 30.37 -29.02
CA ILE A 206 65.72 31.61 -29.68
C ILE A 206 66.56 32.48 -28.74
N ARG A 207 66.15 32.66 -27.48
CA ARG A 207 66.90 33.43 -26.48
C ARG A 207 68.32 32.88 -26.32
N ASP A 208 68.44 31.56 -26.16
CA ASP A 208 69.73 30.90 -25.98
C ASP A 208 70.61 31.06 -27.23
N SER A 209 70.02 30.98 -28.44
CA SER A 209 70.72 31.27 -29.69
C SER A 209 71.20 32.72 -29.79
N VAL A 210 70.38 33.69 -29.39
CA VAL A 210 70.72 35.12 -29.41
C VAL A 210 71.80 35.44 -28.38
N GLN A 211 71.73 34.84 -27.19
CA GLN A 211 72.77 34.99 -26.16
C GLN A 211 74.11 34.40 -26.63
N ALA A 212 74.09 33.22 -27.23
CA ALA A 212 75.28 32.63 -27.83
C ALA A 212 75.85 33.55 -28.92
N GLU A 213 75.02 34.04 -29.85
CA GLU A 213 75.45 34.98 -30.89
C GLU A 213 76.02 36.28 -30.33
N LEU A 214 75.42 36.84 -29.28
CA LEU A 214 75.91 38.06 -28.62
C LEU A 214 77.27 37.81 -27.96
N PHE A 215 77.45 36.65 -27.31
CA PHE A 215 78.73 36.24 -26.75
C PHE A 215 79.80 36.06 -27.84
N PHE A 216 79.44 35.45 -28.98
CA PHE A 216 80.34 35.36 -30.13
C PHE A 216 80.76 36.76 -30.61
N LEU A 217 79.82 37.69 -30.77
CA LEU A 217 80.10 39.06 -31.20
C LEU A 217 80.93 39.86 -30.19
N SER A 218 80.71 39.69 -28.88
CA SER A 218 81.49 40.38 -27.85
C SER A 218 82.91 39.87 -27.72
N THR A 219 83.16 38.62 -28.12
CA THR A 219 84.49 37.97 -28.09
C THR A 219 85.23 38.10 -29.44
N PHE A 220 84.56 38.60 -30.48
CA PHE A 220 85.11 38.72 -31.83
C PHE A 220 85.98 39.98 -31.96
N THR A 221 87.29 39.83 -31.86
CA THR A 221 88.26 40.91 -32.13
C THR A 221 88.82 40.81 -33.56
N SER A 222 88.57 41.86 -34.36
CA SER A 222 89.27 42.22 -35.62
C SER A 222 88.91 41.51 -36.95
N ASN A 223 88.17 42.20 -37.83
CA ASN A 223 88.58 42.58 -39.20
C ASN A 223 87.51 43.51 -39.83
N GLU A 224 87.80 44.81 -39.95
CA GLU A 224 86.79 45.87 -40.17
C GLU A 224 86.22 45.99 -41.60
N TYR A 225 86.79 45.32 -42.60
CA TYR A 225 86.39 45.49 -44.00
C TYR A 225 85.41 44.43 -44.54
N GLU A 226 85.51 43.15 -44.14
CA GLU A 226 84.57 42.09 -44.57
C GLU A 226 83.26 42.08 -43.75
N THR A 227 83.24 42.81 -42.65
CA THR A 227 82.22 42.76 -41.61
C THR A 227 81.02 43.68 -41.86
N ARG A 228 81.14 44.77 -42.64
CA ARG A 228 80.00 45.70 -42.87
C ARG A 228 78.84 45.06 -43.63
N GLU A 229 79.11 44.30 -44.70
CA GLU A 229 78.03 43.65 -45.46
C GLU A 229 77.40 42.48 -44.72
N THR A 230 78.21 41.65 -44.05
CA THR A 230 77.73 40.51 -43.29
C THR A 230 76.91 40.93 -42.07
N VAL A 231 77.34 41.98 -41.36
CA VAL A 231 76.57 42.58 -40.26
C VAL A 231 75.28 43.24 -40.78
N ALA A 232 75.30 43.93 -41.92
CA ALA A 232 74.10 44.53 -42.49
C ALA A 232 73.06 43.47 -42.93
N ARG A 233 73.49 42.38 -43.58
CA ARG A 233 72.61 41.26 -43.97
C ARG A 233 72.03 40.56 -42.73
N ARG A 234 72.85 40.35 -41.69
CA ARG A 234 72.39 39.73 -40.44
C ARG A 234 71.43 40.63 -39.65
N LYS A 235 71.66 41.95 -39.63
CA LYS A 235 70.72 42.92 -39.04
C LYS A 235 69.35 42.84 -39.71
N GLN A 236 69.29 42.73 -41.05
CA GLN A 236 68.02 42.57 -41.77
C GLN A 236 67.34 41.22 -41.47
N GLN A 237 68.10 40.13 -41.33
CA GLN A 237 67.53 38.82 -40.94
C GLN A 237 66.97 38.84 -39.52
N LEU A 238 67.68 39.47 -38.58
CA LEU A 238 67.20 39.65 -37.20
C LEU A 238 65.96 40.54 -37.16
N GLN A 239 65.90 41.63 -37.91
CA GLN A 239 64.69 42.46 -38.03
C GLN A 239 63.50 41.69 -38.62
N LYS A 240 63.72 40.82 -39.61
CA LYS A 240 62.66 39.96 -40.15
C LYS A 240 62.16 38.94 -39.12
N ARG A 241 63.07 38.29 -38.38
CA ARG A 241 62.71 37.36 -37.28
C ARG A 241 61.95 38.07 -36.16
N LEU A 242 62.34 39.30 -35.81
CA LEU A 242 61.67 40.11 -34.79
C LEU A 242 60.27 40.59 -35.23
N ARG A 243 60.09 40.92 -36.51
CA ARG A 243 58.77 41.24 -37.08
C ARG A 243 57.84 40.02 -37.17
N ALA A 244 58.38 38.84 -37.44
CA ALA A 244 57.60 37.59 -37.45
C ALA A 244 57.06 37.22 -36.04
N LEU A 245 57.66 37.75 -34.98
CA LEU A 245 57.26 37.57 -33.58
C LEU A 245 56.31 38.67 -33.06
N GLY A 246 55.85 39.61 -33.91
CA GLY A 246 54.88 40.64 -33.52
C GLY A 246 55.46 41.92 -32.89
N GLY A 247 56.78 42.13 -32.94
CA GLY A 247 57.43 43.35 -32.45
C GLY A 247 57.15 44.58 -33.35
N ALA A 248 56.66 45.66 -32.73
CA ALA A 248 56.13 46.87 -33.36
C ALA A 248 57.06 47.61 -34.33
N ARG A 249 56.42 48.34 -35.27
CA ARG A 249 57.02 49.25 -36.25
C ARG A 249 57.79 50.39 -35.56
N PHE A 250 59.06 50.55 -35.93
CA PHE A 250 59.76 51.82 -36.01
C PHE A 250 60.26 51.99 -37.44
#